data_AF-A0A439DVJ6-F1
#
_entry.id   AF-A0A439DVJ6-F1
#
_cell.length_a   1.000
_cell.length_b   1.000
_cell.length_c   1.000
_cell.angle_alpha   90.00
_cell.angle_beta   90.00
_cell.angle_gamma   90.00
#
_symmetry.space_group_name_H-M   'P 1'
#
loop_
_entity.id
_entity.type
_entity.pdbx_description
1 polymer ?
#
loop_
_entity_poly.entity_id
_entity_poly.type
_entity_poly.pdbx_seq_one_letter_code
_entity_poly.pdbx_strand_id
1 'polypeptide(L)'
;MGPRQARELLRVAFGPSIVALLIIAAVVLIQLLIANSEMTGAFGATASMWLGVHLVPVSIGGAELGVLPLLPTLAMIWGTARTTAAATSPASSWFVTRWVVGSALGGPLLIAAICLAVVHDAASVLTDLQTPNALRAFGGVLAVHAIGAAVGVGSRVGRRLLSASPLPGWLPDAFRAATAGVLALLGLSGVVMAGSLIVHWSTMHDLFGITESTFGQLSLTALSILYIPNVLVGTAAVAVGSSAHIGLATFSPFTVFGGDIPALPVLAAVPTPPLGPVWVALLIVAAVSGVAIGQQCARRPLPLLPALLKLVTAAALAAVTMALLGRAGGGRLGNFGDVGVDQTTFGPAVFLWFVGIGGLTVAMSGGIARRPRRPKPAPEPEPVPEPDTEPDVEPESVEALEETVDDAPSEESGQVPAEAVAPLEDPEEHFVVDDDGTPGTTAERPRNGDH
;
A
#
# COMPACT_ATOMS: atom_id res chain seq x y z
N MET A 1 -29.49 -6.62 -3.91
CA MET A 1 -28.21 -7.27 -3.56
C MET A 1 -28.50 -8.72 -3.22
N GLY A 2 -27.80 -9.70 -3.81
CA GLY A 2 -28.06 -11.12 -3.53
C GLY A 2 -27.50 -11.56 -2.16
N PRO A 3 -28.05 -12.60 -1.51
CA PRO A 3 -27.64 -13.05 -0.17
C PRO A 3 -26.16 -13.48 -0.10
N ARG A 4 -25.59 -14.00 -1.20
CA ARG A 4 -24.17 -14.37 -1.27
C ARG A 4 -23.25 -13.14 -1.19
N GLN A 5 -23.61 -12.07 -1.89
CA GLN A 5 -22.84 -10.83 -1.93
C GLN A 5 -22.87 -10.10 -0.59
N ALA A 6 -24.04 -10.04 0.07
CA ALA A 6 -24.15 -9.47 1.41
C ALA A 6 -23.25 -10.22 2.42
N ARG A 7 -23.23 -11.55 2.38
CA ARG A 7 -22.36 -12.37 3.24
C ARG A 7 -20.87 -12.13 2.99
N GLU A 8 -20.46 -11.93 1.74
CA GLU A 8 -19.07 -11.61 1.40
C GLU A 8 -18.66 -10.23 1.93
N LEU A 9 -19.53 -9.23 1.79
CA LEU A 9 -19.29 -7.90 2.33
C LEU A 9 -19.22 -7.89 3.86
N LEU A 10 -20.06 -8.66 4.55
CA LEU A 10 -19.97 -8.83 6.00
C LEU A 10 -18.65 -9.50 6.42
N ARG A 11 -18.19 -10.51 5.68
CA ARG A 11 -16.87 -11.14 5.93
C ARG A 11 -15.72 -10.17 5.71
N VAL A 12 -15.81 -9.29 4.71
CA VAL A 12 -14.81 -8.23 4.49
C VAL A 12 -14.85 -7.21 5.63
N ALA A 13 -16.03 -6.79 6.05
CA ALA A 13 -16.23 -5.77 7.07
C ALA A 13 -15.75 -6.21 8.46
N PHE A 14 -16.06 -7.44 8.86
CA PHE A 14 -15.86 -7.86 10.25
C PHE A 14 -14.85 -8.99 10.41
N GLY A 15 -14.50 -9.71 9.34
CA GLY A 15 -13.68 -10.93 9.42
C GLY A 15 -12.33 -10.72 10.12
N PRO A 16 -11.42 -9.90 9.58
CA PRO A 16 -10.10 -9.66 10.19
C PRO A 16 -10.20 -9.12 11.61
N SER A 17 -11.11 -8.17 11.85
CA SER A 17 -11.26 -7.48 13.13
C SER A 17 -11.84 -8.38 14.22
N ILE A 18 -12.85 -9.21 13.92
CA ILE A 18 -13.40 -10.19 14.87
C ILE A 18 -12.37 -11.27 15.20
N VAL A 19 -11.64 -11.77 14.20
CA VAL A 19 -10.58 -12.78 14.45
C VAL A 19 -9.52 -12.20 15.39
N ALA A 20 -9.09 -10.95 15.17
CA ALA A 20 -8.16 -10.28 16.08
C ALA A 20 -8.75 -10.10 17.48
N LEU A 21 -10.01 -9.65 17.61
CA LEU A 21 -10.69 -9.54 18.92
C LEU A 21 -10.72 -10.86 19.67
N LEU A 22 -11.03 -11.98 18.99
CA LEU A 22 -11.07 -13.30 19.63
C LEU A 22 -9.70 -13.75 20.11
N ILE A 23 -8.65 -13.55 19.31
CA ILE A 23 -7.27 -13.86 19.69
C ILE A 23 -6.84 -13.00 20.89
N ILE A 24 -7.10 -11.70 20.83
CA ILE A 24 -6.76 -10.76 21.91
C ILE A 24 -7.52 -11.12 23.19
N ALA A 25 -8.82 -11.35 23.11
CA ALA A 25 -9.63 -11.74 24.26
C ALA A 25 -9.11 -13.04 24.89
N ALA A 26 -8.77 -14.04 24.09
CA ALA A 26 -8.19 -15.29 24.58
C ALA A 26 -6.85 -15.04 25.30
N VAL A 27 -5.95 -14.24 24.71
CA VAL A 27 -4.67 -13.88 25.34
C VAL A 27 -4.90 -13.12 26.65
N VAL A 28 -5.76 -12.09 26.66
CA VAL A 28 -6.07 -11.31 27.87
C VAL A 28 -6.61 -12.20 28.98
N LEU A 29 -7.58 -13.07 28.68
CA LEU A 29 -8.16 -13.97 29.68
C LEU A 29 -7.14 -14.97 30.22
N ILE A 30 -6.28 -15.52 29.35
CA ILE A 30 -5.17 -16.40 29.77
C ILE A 30 -4.18 -15.64 30.67
N GLN A 31 -3.79 -14.41 30.30
CA GLN A 31 -2.88 -13.61 31.12
C GLN A 31 -3.48 -13.33 32.49
N LEU A 32 -4.74 -12.89 32.57
CA LEU A 32 -5.39 -12.57 33.83
C LEU A 32 -5.57 -13.82 34.71
N LEU A 33 -5.92 -14.97 34.10
CA LEU A 33 -6.03 -16.24 34.81
C LEU A 33 -4.69 -16.65 35.43
N ILE A 34 -3.60 -16.59 34.66
CA ILE A 34 -2.27 -17.00 35.13
C ILE A 34 -1.72 -16.01 36.16
N ALA A 35 -2.01 -14.71 36.00
CA ALA A 35 -1.67 -13.69 36.97
C ALA A 35 -2.57 -13.71 38.23
N ASN A 36 -3.53 -14.65 38.32
CA ASN A 36 -4.54 -14.73 39.37
C ASN A 36 -5.21 -13.36 39.65
N SER A 37 -5.46 -12.63 38.57
CA SER A 37 -5.99 -11.26 38.59
C SER A 37 -7.51 -11.26 38.41
N GLU A 38 -8.16 -10.18 38.86
CA GLU A 38 -9.60 -10.01 38.68
C GLU A 38 -9.99 -9.81 37.20
N MET A 39 -11.15 -10.33 36.81
CA MET A 39 -11.64 -10.23 35.42
C MET A 39 -12.25 -8.85 35.07
N THR A 40 -12.36 -7.95 36.05
CA THR A 40 -13.03 -6.64 35.93
C THR A 40 -12.48 -5.80 34.78
N GLY A 41 -11.16 -5.85 34.53
CA GLY A 41 -10.50 -5.10 33.46
C GLY A 41 -10.45 -5.81 32.10
N ALA A 42 -10.97 -7.03 31.96
CA ALA A 42 -10.75 -7.87 30.78
C ALA A 42 -11.28 -7.23 29.48
N PHE A 43 -12.48 -6.63 29.52
CA PHE A 43 -13.07 -5.97 28.36
C PHE A 43 -12.32 -4.69 27.97
N GLY A 44 -11.97 -3.85 28.95
CA GLY A 44 -11.17 -2.64 28.74
C GLY A 44 -9.78 -2.96 28.17
N ALA A 45 -9.12 -4.00 28.68
CA ALA A 45 -7.83 -4.48 28.17
C ALA A 45 -7.96 -5.03 26.74
N THR A 46 -8.98 -5.85 26.46
CA THR A 46 -9.23 -6.40 25.12
C THR A 46 -9.47 -5.29 24.09
N ALA A 47 -10.32 -4.32 24.43
CA ALA A 47 -10.61 -3.17 23.57
C ALA A 47 -9.37 -2.28 23.36
N SER A 48 -8.60 -2.01 24.42
CA SER A 48 -7.35 -1.24 24.34
C SER A 48 -6.30 -1.93 23.49
N MET A 49 -6.12 -3.25 23.64
CA MET A 49 -5.19 -4.02 22.81
C MET A 49 -5.63 -4.07 21.35
N TRP A 50 -6.93 -4.16 21.07
CA TRP A 50 -7.44 -4.10 19.70
C TRP A 50 -7.18 -2.73 19.05
N LEU A 51 -7.35 -1.64 19.79
CA LEU A 51 -6.93 -0.30 19.34
C LEU A 51 -5.41 -0.22 19.17
N GLY A 52 -4.64 -0.88 20.04
CA GLY A 52 -3.19 -1.02 19.93
C GLY A 52 -2.72 -1.71 18.64
N VAL A 53 -3.45 -2.71 18.14
CA VAL A 53 -3.20 -3.31 16.80
C VAL A 53 -3.27 -2.27 15.68
N HIS A 54 -3.99 -1.17 15.90
CA HIS A 54 -4.14 -0.05 14.96
C HIS A 54 -3.25 1.15 15.32
N LEU A 55 -2.20 0.92 16.12
CA LEU A 55 -1.20 1.93 16.53
C LEU A 55 -1.79 3.11 17.30
N VAL A 56 -2.87 2.86 18.04
CA VAL A 56 -3.48 3.81 18.97
C VAL A 56 -2.83 3.61 20.34
N PRO A 57 -2.10 4.61 20.88
CA PRO A 57 -1.42 4.44 22.16
C PRO A 57 -2.38 4.25 23.31
N VAL A 58 -1.88 3.52 24.29
CA VAL A 58 -2.56 3.30 25.56
C VAL A 58 -1.79 4.05 26.63
N SER A 59 -2.49 4.82 27.45
CA SER A 59 -1.89 5.54 28.57
C SER A 59 -2.40 4.97 29.89
N ILE A 60 -1.46 4.62 30.77
CA ILE A 60 -1.74 4.04 32.10
C ILE A 60 -0.99 4.86 33.14
N GLY A 61 -1.70 5.42 34.12
CA GLY A 61 -1.09 6.23 35.19
C GLY A 61 -0.33 7.46 34.67
N GLY A 62 -0.74 8.00 33.52
CA GLY A 62 -0.07 9.13 32.84
C GLY A 62 1.15 8.75 32.00
N ALA A 63 1.58 7.49 32.00
CA ALA A 63 2.63 6.98 31.12
C ALA A 63 2.04 6.48 29.79
N GLU A 64 2.49 7.03 28.66
CA GLU A 64 2.05 6.62 27.32
C GLU A 64 2.86 5.42 26.82
N LEU A 65 2.16 4.35 26.42
CA LEU A 65 2.70 3.22 25.65
C LEU A 65 2.36 3.44 24.16
N GLY A 66 3.17 4.26 23.51
CA GLY A 66 3.01 4.65 22.11
C GLY A 66 3.91 3.90 21.12
N VAL A 67 4.93 3.19 21.61
CA VAL A 67 5.73 2.29 20.78
C VAL A 67 5.04 0.94 20.75
N LEU A 68 4.16 0.74 19.78
CA LEU A 68 3.37 -0.49 19.68
C LEU A 68 4.04 -1.48 18.72
N PRO A 69 3.91 -2.80 18.95
CA PRO A 69 4.48 -3.79 18.06
C PRO A 69 3.83 -3.70 16.67
N LEU A 70 4.64 -3.65 15.62
CA LEU A 70 4.17 -3.52 14.24
C LEU A 70 3.61 -4.83 13.68
N LEU A 71 4.01 -5.99 14.20
CA LEU A 71 3.60 -7.28 13.63
C LEU A 71 2.07 -7.47 13.62
N PRO A 72 1.32 -7.19 14.70
CA PRO A 72 -0.15 -7.26 14.67
C PRO A 72 -0.78 -6.32 13.64
N THR A 73 -0.25 -5.10 13.50
CA THR A 73 -0.73 -4.13 12.50
C THR A 73 -0.51 -4.65 11.08
N LEU A 74 0.68 -5.17 10.78
CA LEU A 74 0.99 -5.77 9.48
C LEU A 74 0.11 -6.99 9.19
N ALA A 75 -0.18 -7.81 10.20
CA ALA A 75 -1.10 -8.94 10.09
C ALA A 75 -2.55 -8.47 9.80
N MET A 76 -2.99 -7.36 10.41
CA MET A 76 -4.30 -6.76 10.15
C MET A 76 -4.40 -6.19 8.72
N ILE A 77 -3.36 -5.49 8.25
CA ILE A 77 -3.24 -5.02 6.86
C ILE A 77 -3.33 -6.20 5.90
N TRP A 78 -2.56 -7.27 6.16
CA TRP A 78 -2.57 -8.49 5.35
C TRP A 78 -3.93 -9.19 5.34
N GLY A 79 -4.57 -9.33 6.51
CA GLY A 79 -5.90 -9.94 6.63
C GLY A 79 -6.95 -9.16 5.83
N THR A 80 -6.93 -7.83 5.95
CA THR A 80 -7.82 -6.93 5.19
C THR A 80 -7.54 -6.98 3.69
N ALA A 81 -6.27 -7.00 3.29
CA ALA A 81 -5.89 -7.15 1.88
C ALA A 81 -6.36 -8.47 1.30
N ARG A 82 -6.24 -9.56 2.07
CA ARG A 82 -6.66 -10.89 1.62
C ARG A 82 -8.18 -10.99 1.47
N THR A 83 -8.96 -10.47 2.43
CA THR A 83 -10.43 -10.53 2.36
C THR A 83 -10.97 -9.65 1.24
N THR A 84 -10.45 -8.43 1.08
CA THR A 84 -10.85 -7.53 -0.02
C THR A 84 -10.43 -8.06 -1.39
N ALA A 85 -9.24 -8.66 -1.50
CA ALA A 85 -8.81 -9.32 -2.74
C ALA A 85 -9.66 -10.56 -3.06
N ALA A 86 -10.15 -11.29 -2.07
CA ALA A 86 -11.03 -12.44 -2.28
C ALA A 86 -12.45 -12.01 -2.72
N ALA A 87 -12.94 -10.87 -2.22
CA ALA A 87 -14.24 -10.31 -2.59
C ALA A 87 -14.22 -9.48 -3.89
N THR A 88 -13.03 -9.28 -4.49
CA THR A 88 -12.87 -8.49 -5.72
C THR A 88 -12.45 -9.37 -6.89
N SER A 89 -13.30 -9.47 -7.90
CA SER A 89 -12.96 -10.11 -9.18
C SER A 89 -12.16 -9.11 -10.06
N PRO A 90 -11.21 -9.57 -10.88
CA PRO A 90 -10.54 -8.71 -11.88
C PRO A 90 -11.53 -8.02 -12.86
N ALA A 91 -12.68 -8.65 -13.09
CA ALA A 91 -13.76 -8.13 -13.94
C ALA A 91 -14.83 -7.36 -13.15
N SER A 92 -14.69 -7.18 -11.83
CA SER A 92 -15.66 -6.47 -11.00
C SER A 92 -15.95 -5.07 -11.56
N SER A 93 -17.22 -4.68 -11.51
CA SER A 93 -17.63 -3.32 -11.81
C SER A 93 -17.17 -2.36 -10.71
N TRP A 94 -16.98 -1.09 -11.06
CA TRP A 94 -16.58 -0.05 -10.12
C TRP A 94 -17.51 0.04 -8.90
N PHE A 95 -18.81 -0.17 -9.09
CA PHE A 95 -19.80 -0.15 -8.02
C PHE A 95 -19.54 -1.26 -6.98
N VAL A 96 -19.26 -2.49 -7.42
CA VAL A 96 -18.94 -3.61 -6.53
C VAL A 96 -17.65 -3.33 -5.76
N THR A 97 -16.61 -2.83 -6.45
CA THR A 97 -15.34 -2.48 -5.82
C THR A 97 -15.53 -1.44 -4.72
N ARG A 98 -16.39 -0.43 -4.93
CA ARG A 98 -16.70 0.56 -3.90
C ARG A 98 -17.40 -0.03 -2.68
N TRP A 99 -18.33 -0.96 -2.87
CA TRP A 99 -18.95 -1.65 -1.73
C TRP A 99 -17.94 -2.48 -0.95
N VAL A 100 -17.01 -3.17 -1.63
CA VAL A 100 -15.93 -3.92 -0.95
C VAL A 100 -15.06 -2.98 -0.12
N VAL A 101 -14.64 -1.84 -0.69
CA VAL A 101 -13.86 -0.83 0.05
C VAL A 101 -14.68 -0.24 1.20
N GLY A 102 -15.93 0.17 0.94
CA GLY A 102 -16.82 0.72 1.95
C GLY A 102 -17.04 -0.24 3.12
N SER A 103 -17.22 -1.54 2.85
CA SER A 103 -17.32 -2.57 3.88
C SER A 103 -16.01 -2.74 4.64
N ALA A 104 -14.86 -2.78 3.96
CA ALA A 104 -13.55 -2.94 4.58
C ALA A 104 -13.18 -1.78 5.53
N LEU A 105 -13.76 -0.59 5.31
CA LEU A 105 -13.55 0.58 6.17
C LEU A 105 -14.65 0.70 7.23
N GLY A 106 -15.91 0.52 6.85
CA GLY A 106 -17.06 0.75 7.73
C GLY A 106 -17.15 -0.22 8.90
N GLY A 107 -16.92 -1.52 8.66
CA GLY A 107 -16.98 -2.54 9.72
C GLY A 107 -15.95 -2.30 10.84
N PRO A 108 -14.66 -2.10 10.53
CA PRO A 108 -13.66 -1.83 11.55
C PRO A 108 -13.85 -0.49 12.25
N LEU A 109 -14.35 0.55 11.56
CA LEU A 109 -14.69 1.82 12.21
C LEU A 109 -15.83 1.67 13.22
N LEU A 110 -16.84 0.84 12.92
CA LEU A 110 -17.88 0.50 13.88
C LEU A 110 -17.29 -0.22 15.11
N ILE A 111 -16.40 -1.19 14.90
CA ILE A 111 -15.70 -1.87 15.99
C ILE A 111 -14.86 -0.88 16.80
N ALA A 112 -14.18 0.07 16.14
CA ALA A 112 -13.40 1.10 16.82
C ALA A 112 -14.27 1.97 17.73
N ALA A 113 -15.48 2.35 17.28
CA ALA A 113 -16.43 3.09 18.11
C ALA A 113 -16.86 2.28 19.34
N ILE A 114 -17.14 0.98 19.17
CA ILE A 114 -17.49 0.07 20.27
C ILE A 114 -16.30 -0.07 21.24
N CYS A 115 -15.09 -0.32 20.73
CA CYS A 115 -13.90 -0.44 21.56
C CYS A 115 -13.63 0.86 22.33
N LEU A 116 -13.77 2.02 21.70
CA LEU A 116 -13.57 3.30 22.37
C LEU A 116 -14.61 3.52 23.48
N ALA A 117 -15.88 3.16 23.25
CA ALA A 117 -16.93 3.21 24.27
C ALA A 117 -16.63 2.25 25.44
N VAL A 118 -16.18 1.03 25.16
CA VAL A 118 -15.78 0.04 26.18
C VAL A 118 -14.58 0.52 26.99
N VAL A 119 -13.57 1.13 26.35
CA VAL A 119 -12.41 1.70 27.05
C VAL A 119 -12.82 2.91 27.89
N HIS A 120 -13.74 3.74 27.39
CA HIS A 120 -14.26 4.88 28.13
C HIS A 120 -15.02 4.46 29.39
N ASP A 121 -15.88 3.45 29.27
CA ASP A 121 -16.58 2.84 30.40
C ASP A 121 -15.59 2.23 31.40
N ALA A 122 -14.63 1.43 30.92
CA ALA A 122 -13.60 0.83 31.77
C ALA A 122 -12.73 1.87 32.50
N ALA A 123 -12.41 2.99 31.86
CA ALA A 123 -11.64 4.10 32.45
C ALA A 123 -12.38 4.79 33.62
N SER A 124 -13.72 4.70 33.66
CA SER A 124 -14.50 5.23 34.80
C SER A 124 -14.32 4.42 36.08
N VAL A 125 -13.97 3.13 35.95
CA VAL A 125 -13.74 2.20 37.07
C VAL A 125 -12.24 2.05 37.35
N LEU A 126 -11.42 1.97 36.30
CA LEU A 126 -9.97 1.85 36.36
C LEU A 126 -9.35 3.23 36.16
N THR A 127 -9.19 3.98 37.25
CA THR A 127 -8.76 5.40 37.21
C THR A 127 -7.39 5.63 36.58
N ASP A 128 -6.54 4.60 36.53
CA ASP A 128 -5.23 4.68 35.88
C ASP A 128 -5.32 4.55 34.36
N LEU A 129 -6.38 3.93 33.83
CA LEU A 129 -6.59 3.77 32.39
C LEU A 129 -7.17 5.05 31.80
N GLN A 130 -6.51 5.61 30.78
CA GLN A 130 -6.99 6.81 30.10
C GLN A 130 -7.67 6.46 28.78
N THR A 131 -8.79 7.12 28.49
CA THR A 131 -9.47 6.97 27.20
C THR A 131 -8.61 7.59 26.08
N PRO A 132 -8.28 6.83 25.01
CA PRO A 132 -7.55 7.37 23.88
C PRO A 132 -8.31 8.49 23.16
N ASN A 133 -7.57 9.37 22.48
CA ASN A 133 -8.17 10.38 21.63
C ASN A 133 -8.95 9.73 20.46
N ALA A 134 -10.23 10.08 20.31
CA ALA A 134 -11.12 9.50 19.31
C ALA A 134 -10.60 9.70 17.87
N LEU A 135 -10.13 10.88 17.52
CA LEU A 135 -9.59 11.18 16.18
C LEU A 135 -8.38 10.30 15.87
N ARG A 136 -7.48 10.11 16.85
CA ARG A 136 -6.32 9.21 16.71
C ARG A 136 -6.76 7.75 16.57
N ALA A 137 -7.76 7.32 17.33
CA ALA A 137 -8.31 5.98 17.27
C ALA A 137 -8.93 5.66 15.90
N PHE A 138 -9.88 6.49 15.45
CA PHE A 138 -10.50 6.33 14.13
C PHE A 138 -9.49 6.51 12.99
N GLY A 139 -8.56 7.45 13.11
CA GLY A 139 -7.52 7.69 12.11
C GLY A 139 -6.58 6.49 11.93
N GLY A 140 -6.14 5.86 13.03
CA GLY A 140 -5.30 4.65 12.99
C GLY A 140 -6.02 3.47 12.34
N VAL A 141 -7.27 3.21 12.76
CA VAL A 141 -8.10 2.14 12.20
C VAL A 141 -8.37 2.38 10.71
N LEU A 142 -8.76 3.60 10.34
CA LEU A 142 -8.97 3.98 8.95
C LEU A 142 -7.71 3.75 8.12
N ALA A 143 -6.54 4.20 8.59
CA ALA A 143 -5.28 4.07 7.87
C ALA A 143 -4.91 2.60 7.61
N VAL A 144 -4.96 1.76 8.65
CA VAL A 144 -4.63 0.32 8.57
C VAL A 144 -5.53 -0.38 7.56
N HIS A 145 -6.85 -0.20 7.67
CA HIS A 145 -7.80 -0.86 6.79
C HIS A 145 -7.82 -0.27 5.38
N ALA A 146 -7.56 1.03 5.21
CA ALA A 146 -7.42 1.66 3.91
C ALA A 146 -6.18 1.15 3.17
N ILE A 147 -5.03 1.00 3.85
CA ILE A 147 -3.83 0.38 3.27
C ILE A 147 -4.14 -1.07 2.87
N GLY A 148 -4.75 -1.84 3.77
CA GLY A 148 -5.16 -3.22 3.48
C GLY A 148 -6.08 -3.32 2.26
N ALA A 149 -7.15 -2.52 2.22
CA ALA A 149 -8.10 -2.48 1.12
C ALA A 149 -7.45 -2.04 -0.20
N ALA A 150 -6.57 -1.02 -0.17
CA ALA A 150 -5.84 -0.56 -1.34
C ALA A 150 -4.92 -1.65 -1.92
N VAL A 151 -4.18 -2.36 -1.06
CA VAL A 151 -3.34 -3.50 -1.47
C VAL A 151 -4.19 -4.64 -2.01
N GLY A 152 -5.25 -5.03 -1.31
CA GLY A 152 -6.10 -6.15 -1.68
C GLY A 152 -6.86 -5.92 -2.99
N VAL A 153 -7.61 -4.83 -3.09
CA VAL A 153 -8.32 -4.43 -4.31
C VAL A 153 -7.32 -4.16 -5.44
N GLY A 154 -6.26 -3.38 -5.18
CA GLY A 154 -5.23 -3.03 -6.15
C GLY A 154 -4.55 -4.24 -6.76
N SER A 155 -4.34 -5.32 -5.99
CA SER A 155 -3.77 -6.57 -6.51
C SER A 155 -4.64 -7.25 -7.58
N ARG A 156 -5.96 -7.01 -7.56
CA ARG A 156 -6.94 -7.64 -8.47
C ARG A 156 -7.26 -6.77 -9.69
N VAL A 157 -7.52 -5.48 -9.47
CA VAL A 157 -7.95 -4.57 -10.53
C VAL A 157 -6.84 -3.64 -11.02
N GLY A 158 -5.71 -3.54 -10.31
CA GLY A 158 -4.67 -2.55 -10.58
C GLY A 158 -4.06 -2.65 -11.98
N ARG A 159 -3.82 -3.86 -12.51
CA ARG A 159 -3.30 -4.01 -13.88
C ARG A 159 -4.26 -3.47 -14.93
N ARG A 160 -5.56 -3.77 -14.78
CA ARG A 160 -6.63 -3.30 -15.67
C ARG A 160 -6.78 -1.78 -15.60
N LEU A 161 -6.77 -1.24 -14.38
CA LEU A 161 -6.85 0.21 -14.16
C LEU A 161 -5.63 0.93 -14.76
N LEU A 162 -4.43 0.37 -14.58
CA LEU A 162 -3.21 0.94 -15.17
C LEU A 162 -3.23 0.88 -16.71
N SER A 163 -3.71 -0.22 -17.31
CA SER A 163 -3.85 -0.31 -18.76
C SER A 163 -4.91 0.64 -19.34
N ALA A 164 -5.91 1.01 -18.56
CA ALA A 164 -6.94 1.97 -18.95
C ALA A 164 -6.57 3.44 -18.60
N SER A 165 -5.45 3.65 -17.92
CA SER A 165 -4.99 4.98 -17.49
C SER A 165 -3.95 5.56 -18.46
N PRO A 166 -3.77 6.90 -18.49
CA PRO A 166 -2.69 7.53 -19.27
C PRO A 166 -1.29 7.33 -18.64
N LEU A 167 -1.17 6.52 -17.58
CA LEU A 167 0.09 6.33 -16.87
C LEU A 167 1.09 5.50 -17.69
N PRO A 168 2.40 5.70 -17.48
CA PRO A 168 3.41 4.94 -18.21
C PRO A 168 3.33 3.44 -17.94
N GLY A 169 3.43 2.61 -18.98
CA GLY A 169 3.34 1.15 -18.89
C GLY A 169 4.43 0.47 -18.05
N TRP A 170 5.50 1.20 -17.68
CA TRP A 170 6.56 0.72 -16.80
C TRP A 170 6.25 0.87 -15.30
N LEU A 171 5.16 1.55 -14.94
CA LEU A 171 4.79 1.82 -13.55
C LEU A 171 4.57 0.54 -12.69
N PRO A 172 3.90 -0.52 -13.20
CA PRO A 172 3.81 -1.79 -12.46
C PRO A 172 5.19 -2.37 -12.09
N ASP A 173 6.19 -2.20 -12.96
CA ASP A 173 7.54 -2.69 -12.69
C ASP A 173 8.27 -1.82 -11.65
N ALA A 174 7.93 -0.53 -11.54
CA ALA A 174 8.42 0.34 -10.46
C ALA A 174 7.90 -0.11 -9.09
N PHE A 175 6.62 -0.48 -8.97
CA PHE A 175 6.09 -1.06 -7.72
C PHE A 175 6.80 -2.36 -7.35
N ARG A 176 7.03 -3.26 -8.32
CA ARG A 176 7.77 -4.51 -8.07
C ARG A 176 9.20 -4.24 -7.63
N ALA A 177 9.86 -3.24 -8.21
CA ALA A 177 11.21 -2.82 -7.83
C ALA A 177 11.24 -2.22 -6.43
N ALA A 178 10.27 -1.37 -6.07
CA ALA A 178 10.12 -0.84 -4.72
C ALA A 178 9.94 -1.95 -3.69
N THR A 179 9.03 -2.90 -3.95
CA THR A 179 8.82 -4.06 -3.06
C THR A 179 10.08 -4.91 -2.93
N ALA A 180 10.80 -5.17 -4.02
CA ALA A 180 12.06 -5.93 -3.99
C ALA A 180 13.12 -5.22 -3.13
N GLY A 181 13.29 -3.90 -3.30
CA GLY A 181 14.24 -3.10 -2.51
C GLY A 181 13.90 -3.07 -1.03
N VAL A 182 12.63 -2.84 -0.69
CA VAL A 182 12.15 -2.84 0.72
C VAL A 182 12.35 -4.22 1.37
N LEU A 183 11.96 -5.30 0.69
CA LEU A 183 12.14 -6.66 1.20
C LEU A 183 13.62 -7.05 1.34
N ALA A 184 14.47 -6.62 0.39
CA ALA A 184 15.92 -6.83 0.50
C ALA A 184 16.50 -6.09 1.72
N LEU A 185 16.13 -4.82 1.91
CA LEU A 185 16.61 -4.02 3.04
C LEU A 185 16.17 -4.59 4.38
N LEU A 186 14.87 -4.91 4.53
CA LEU A 186 14.34 -5.50 5.76
C LEU A 186 14.89 -6.92 5.99
N GLY A 187 15.01 -7.73 4.93
CA GLY A 187 15.54 -9.10 5.02
C GLY A 187 17.00 -9.12 5.46
N LEU A 188 17.85 -8.29 4.85
CA LEU A 188 19.25 -8.14 5.23
C LEU A 188 19.41 -7.53 6.62
N SER A 189 18.56 -6.55 6.99
CA SER A 189 18.50 -6.04 8.37
C SER A 189 18.11 -7.14 9.37
N GLY A 190 17.28 -8.09 8.97
CA GLY A 190 16.95 -9.27 9.77
C GLY A 190 18.11 -10.23 9.95
N VAL A 191 18.95 -10.41 8.92
CA VAL A 191 20.20 -11.17 9.04
C VAL A 191 21.15 -10.49 10.03
N VAL A 192 21.30 -9.16 9.97
CA VAL A 192 22.10 -8.40 10.93
C VAL A 192 21.56 -8.54 12.35
N MET A 193 20.25 -8.36 12.53
CA MET A 193 19.58 -8.51 13.83
C MET A 193 19.79 -9.92 14.41
N ALA A 194 19.57 -10.97 13.61
CA ALA A 194 19.77 -12.35 14.03
C ALA A 194 21.23 -12.64 14.37
N GLY A 195 22.18 -12.17 13.55
CA GLY A 195 23.61 -12.25 13.84
C GLY A 195 23.97 -11.54 15.15
N SER A 196 23.39 -10.36 15.39
CA SER A 196 23.59 -9.61 16.63
C SER A 196 23.04 -10.36 17.85
N LEU A 197 21.86 -10.98 17.76
CA LEU A 197 21.32 -11.81 18.85
C LEU A 197 22.19 -13.03 19.17
N ILE A 198 22.81 -13.65 18.15
CA ILE A 198 23.74 -14.76 18.35
C ILE A 198 25.00 -14.28 19.06
N VAL A 199 25.55 -13.13 18.63
CA VAL A 199 26.75 -12.54 19.25
C VAL A 199 26.47 -12.11 20.70
N HIS A 200 25.30 -11.52 20.95
CA HIS A 200 24.87 -11.03 22.26
C HIS A 200 23.94 -12.03 22.98
N TRP A 201 24.18 -13.34 22.79
CA TRP A 201 23.36 -14.39 23.37
C TRP A 201 23.27 -14.31 24.90
N SER A 202 24.38 -13.97 25.57
CA SER A 202 24.40 -13.81 27.03
C SER A 202 23.48 -12.66 27.48
N THR A 203 23.57 -11.50 26.84
CA THR A 203 22.69 -10.36 27.12
C THR A 203 21.23 -10.71 26.87
N MET A 204 20.94 -11.41 25.77
CA MET A 204 19.58 -11.88 25.50
C MET A 204 19.08 -12.83 26.60
N HIS A 205 19.93 -13.75 27.07
CA HIS A 205 19.61 -14.67 28.16
C HIS A 205 19.37 -13.92 29.48
N ASP A 206 20.22 -12.95 29.82
CA ASP A 206 20.08 -12.12 31.02
C ASP A 206 18.76 -11.33 31.00
N LEU A 207 18.34 -10.83 29.83
CA LEU A 207 17.05 -10.15 29.65
C LEU A 207 15.83 -11.07 29.87
N PHE A 208 15.97 -12.39 29.66
CA PHE A 208 14.93 -13.35 30.06
C PHE A 208 14.92 -13.59 31.57
N GLY A 209 16.03 -13.34 32.26
CA GLY A 209 16.17 -13.47 33.72
C GLY A 209 15.35 -12.48 34.54
N ILE A 210 14.66 -11.51 33.92
CA ILE A 210 13.72 -10.63 34.63
C ILE A 210 12.50 -11.38 35.18
N THR A 211 12.29 -12.62 34.74
CA THR A 211 11.21 -13.48 35.21
C THR A 211 11.69 -14.91 35.42
N GLU A 212 11.39 -15.44 36.60
CA GLU A 212 11.66 -16.83 36.98
C GLU A 212 10.58 -17.80 36.47
N SER A 213 9.49 -17.29 35.89
CA SER A 213 8.37 -18.09 35.40
C SER A 213 8.58 -18.51 33.95
N THR A 214 8.42 -19.80 33.65
CA THR A 214 8.39 -20.32 32.27
C THR A 214 7.35 -19.59 31.42
N PHE A 215 6.20 -19.22 32.01
CA PHE A 215 5.17 -18.48 31.31
C PHE A 215 5.56 -17.03 31.05
N GLY A 216 6.29 -16.41 32.00
CA GLY A 216 6.88 -15.09 31.80
C GLY A 216 7.86 -15.10 30.63
N GLN A 217 8.75 -16.09 30.56
CA GLN A 217 9.71 -16.25 29.47
C GLN A 217 9.00 -16.49 28.11
N LEU A 218 7.92 -17.28 28.10
CA LEU A 218 7.07 -17.46 26.92
C LEU A 218 6.42 -16.14 26.48
N SER A 219 5.90 -15.36 27.42
CA SER A 219 5.29 -14.05 27.16
C SER A 219 6.31 -13.05 26.59
N LEU A 220 7.53 -13.01 27.14
CA LEU A 220 8.63 -12.19 26.63
C LEU A 220 9.09 -12.64 25.24
N THR A 221 9.08 -13.94 24.97
CA THR A 221 9.39 -14.49 23.64
C THR A 221 8.33 -14.05 22.63
N ALA A 222 7.05 -14.21 22.97
CA ALA A 222 5.95 -13.77 22.12
C ALA A 222 6.02 -12.26 21.86
N LEU A 223 6.23 -11.46 22.91
CA LEU A 223 6.38 -10.01 22.79
C LEU A 223 7.58 -9.63 21.91
N SER A 224 8.72 -10.31 22.09
CA SER A 224 9.92 -10.13 21.26
C SER A 224 9.62 -10.39 19.78
N ILE A 225 8.87 -11.46 19.47
CA ILE A 225 8.44 -11.76 18.09
C ILE A 225 7.54 -10.66 17.53
N LEU A 226 6.59 -10.15 18.33
CA LEU A 226 5.71 -9.06 17.90
C LEU A 226 6.46 -7.77 17.58
N TYR A 227 7.58 -7.50 18.25
CA TYR A 227 8.44 -6.33 18.03
C TYR A 227 9.52 -6.52 16.97
N ILE A 228 9.71 -7.73 16.40
CA ILE A 228 10.70 -7.95 15.33
C ILE A 228 10.60 -6.89 14.22
N PRO A 229 9.41 -6.56 13.66
CA PRO A 229 9.36 -5.57 12.59
C PRO A 229 9.80 -4.16 13.03
N ASN A 230 9.59 -3.77 14.30
CA ASN A 230 10.10 -2.50 14.83
C ASN A 230 11.64 -2.49 14.84
N VAL A 231 12.25 -3.58 15.32
CA VAL A 231 13.72 -3.71 15.38
C VAL A 231 14.33 -3.80 13.99
N LEU A 232 13.66 -4.46 13.03
CA LEU A 232 14.08 -4.48 11.62
C LEU A 232 14.11 -3.07 11.02
N VAL A 233 13.12 -2.24 11.31
CA VAL A 233 13.06 -0.85 10.82
C VAL A 233 14.14 0.01 11.45
N GLY A 234 14.39 -0.14 12.75
CA GLY A 234 15.52 0.52 13.43
C GLY A 234 16.87 0.09 12.85
N THR A 235 17.06 -1.21 12.63
CA THR A 235 18.28 -1.76 12.02
C THR A 235 18.46 -1.26 10.58
N ALA A 236 17.38 -1.19 9.80
CA ALA A 236 17.40 -0.62 8.46
C ALA A 236 17.80 0.86 8.47
N ALA A 237 17.34 1.63 9.47
CA ALA A 237 17.75 3.03 9.62
C ALA A 237 19.26 3.16 9.87
N VAL A 238 19.82 2.34 10.76
CA VAL A 238 21.27 2.30 10.98
C VAL A 238 21.99 1.85 9.71
N ALA A 239 21.50 0.82 9.00
CA ALA A 239 22.11 0.29 7.78
C ALA A 239 22.23 1.32 6.65
N VAL A 240 21.24 2.20 6.48
CA VAL A 240 21.27 3.23 5.44
C VAL A 240 22.10 4.46 5.80
N GLY A 241 22.69 4.53 7.00
CA GLY A 241 23.44 5.71 7.46
C GLY A 241 22.65 6.68 8.33
N SER A 242 21.38 6.38 8.63
CA SER A 242 20.53 7.16 9.53
C SER A 242 20.78 6.76 10.99
N SER A 243 19.99 7.32 11.91
CA SER A 243 19.97 6.92 13.32
C SER A 243 18.62 6.32 13.74
N ALA A 244 18.69 5.42 14.71
CA ALA A 244 17.57 4.97 15.53
C ALA A 244 17.82 5.38 16.98
N HIS A 245 16.78 5.70 17.74
CA HIS A 245 16.91 6.14 19.13
C HIS A 245 15.87 5.47 20.02
N ILE A 246 16.26 5.24 21.27
CA ILE A 246 15.42 4.76 22.36
C ILE A 246 15.69 5.70 23.54
N GLY A 247 14.84 6.70 23.72
CA GLY A 247 15.08 7.75 24.70
C GLY A 247 16.35 8.53 24.39
N LEU A 248 17.28 8.52 25.34
CA LEU A 248 18.60 9.13 25.19
C LEU A 248 19.60 8.25 24.42
N ALA A 249 19.33 6.94 24.32
CA ALA A 249 20.20 6.03 23.59
C ALA A 249 20.04 6.27 22.07
N THR A 250 21.14 6.46 21.36
CA THR A 250 21.14 6.72 19.92
C THR A 250 22.11 5.78 19.22
N PHE A 251 21.63 5.16 18.15
CA PHE A 251 22.33 4.16 17.36
C PHE A 251 22.45 4.64 15.92
N SER A 252 23.67 4.85 15.47
CA SER A 252 24.03 5.21 14.09
C SER A 252 25.27 4.40 13.69
N PRO A 253 25.50 4.10 12.40
CA PRO A 253 26.70 3.38 12.01
C PRO A 253 27.98 4.15 12.36
N PHE A 254 27.91 5.47 12.55
CA PHE A 254 29.08 6.31 12.83
C PHE A 254 29.33 6.52 14.33
N THR A 255 28.27 6.50 15.14
CA THR A 255 28.34 6.79 16.58
C THR A 255 27.24 6.04 17.32
N VAL A 256 27.57 5.47 18.48
CA VAL A 256 26.58 4.92 19.43
C VAL A 256 26.68 5.65 20.75
N PHE A 257 25.56 6.18 21.21
CA PHE A 257 25.38 6.70 22.56
C PHE A 257 24.51 5.72 23.33
N GLY A 258 25.07 5.15 24.40
CA GLY A 258 24.34 4.26 25.29
C GLY A 258 23.30 5.02 26.14
N GLY A 259 22.37 4.27 26.71
CA GLY A 259 21.35 4.75 27.63
C GLY A 259 20.50 3.59 28.13
N ASP A 260 19.57 3.89 29.04
CA ASP A 260 18.64 2.88 29.52
C ASP A 260 17.69 2.46 28.39
N ILE A 261 17.64 1.17 28.11
CA ILE A 261 16.74 0.59 27.12
C ILE A 261 15.78 -0.40 27.80
N PRO A 262 14.57 -0.61 27.24
CA PRO A 262 13.63 -1.57 27.78
C PRO A 262 14.24 -2.98 27.87
N ALA A 263 13.93 -3.70 28.95
CA ALA A 263 14.37 -5.08 29.14
C ALA A 263 13.57 -6.08 28.27
N LEU A 264 13.61 -5.90 26.95
CA LEU A 264 12.99 -6.80 25.98
C LEU A 264 14.09 -7.65 25.31
N PRO A 265 14.01 -8.99 25.36
CA PRO A 265 15.07 -9.85 24.81
C PRO A 265 15.45 -9.55 23.35
N VAL A 266 14.50 -9.17 22.49
CA VAL A 266 14.79 -8.77 21.10
C VAL A 266 15.74 -7.56 20.99
N LEU A 267 15.76 -6.69 22.00
CA LEU A 267 16.65 -5.52 22.05
C LEU A 267 18.09 -5.89 22.42
N ALA A 268 18.40 -7.15 22.78
CA ALA A 268 19.79 -7.61 22.84
C ALA A 268 20.52 -7.51 21.48
N ALA A 269 19.78 -7.36 20.38
CA ALA A 269 20.34 -7.10 19.05
C ALA A 269 20.98 -5.70 18.92
N VAL A 270 20.68 -4.79 19.84
CA VAL A 270 21.16 -3.40 19.81
C VAL A 270 22.67 -3.37 20.08
N PRO A 271 23.46 -2.69 19.25
CA PRO A 271 24.92 -2.67 19.41
C PRO A 271 25.33 -1.91 20.67
N THR A 272 26.37 -2.40 21.34
CA THR A 272 27.02 -1.70 22.46
C THR A 272 28.14 -0.78 21.96
N PRO A 273 28.34 0.41 22.55
CA PRO A 273 29.47 1.26 22.20
C PRO A 273 30.82 0.60 22.55
N PRO A 274 31.85 0.68 21.69
CA PRO A 274 31.85 1.22 20.32
C PRO A 274 31.44 0.17 19.27
N LEU A 275 30.80 0.62 18.18
CA LEU A 275 30.35 -0.25 17.06
C LEU A 275 31.47 -1.00 16.32
N GLY A 276 32.74 -0.59 16.50
CA GLY A 276 33.88 -1.17 15.79
C GLY A 276 33.74 -1.06 14.26
N PRO A 277 34.38 -1.94 13.45
CA PRO A 277 34.34 -1.88 11.99
C PRO A 277 33.02 -2.38 11.37
N VAL A 278 32.05 -2.83 12.19
CA VAL A 278 30.78 -3.42 11.73
C VAL A 278 29.92 -2.42 10.94
N TRP A 279 30.14 -1.12 11.12
CA TRP A 279 29.49 -0.07 10.34
C TRP A 279 29.63 -0.26 8.81
N VAL A 280 30.75 -0.81 8.35
CA VAL A 280 30.95 -1.10 6.91
C VAL A 280 29.95 -2.17 6.44
N ALA A 281 29.77 -3.24 7.22
CA ALA A 281 28.82 -4.30 6.91
C ALA A 281 27.38 -3.76 6.88
N LEU A 282 27.04 -2.83 7.78
CA LEU A 282 25.75 -2.14 7.79
C LEU A 282 25.52 -1.33 6.51
N LEU A 283 26.52 -0.57 6.02
CA LEU A 283 26.39 0.17 4.76
C LEU A 283 26.34 -0.77 3.53
N ILE A 284 27.00 -1.92 3.58
CA ILE A 284 26.89 -2.94 2.52
C ILE A 284 25.45 -3.43 2.41
N VAL A 285 24.71 -3.57 3.52
CA VAL A 285 23.28 -3.94 3.48
C VAL A 285 22.47 -2.94 2.66
N ALA A 286 22.69 -1.63 2.86
CA ALA A 286 22.02 -0.59 2.08
C ALA A 286 22.42 -0.66 0.59
N ALA A 287 23.71 -0.85 0.30
CA ALA A 287 24.21 -1.01 -1.06
C ALA A 287 23.58 -2.22 -1.79
N VAL A 288 23.60 -3.40 -1.17
CA VAL A 288 23.02 -4.63 -1.75
C VAL A 288 21.52 -4.50 -1.97
N SER A 289 20.81 -3.80 -1.09
CA SER A 289 19.39 -3.48 -1.27
C SER A 289 19.16 -2.56 -2.47
N GLY A 290 20.06 -1.59 -2.68
CA GLY A 290 20.13 -0.76 -3.88
C GLY A 290 20.37 -1.57 -5.16
N VAL A 291 21.19 -2.63 -5.10
CA VAL A 291 21.38 -3.56 -6.22
C VAL A 291 20.07 -4.30 -6.53
N ALA A 292 19.34 -4.77 -5.53
CA ALA A 292 18.09 -5.51 -5.73
C ALA A 292 17.03 -4.68 -6.48
N ILE A 293 16.85 -3.41 -6.10
CA ILE A 293 15.94 -2.49 -6.82
C ILE A 293 16.43 -2.22 -8.25
N GLY A 294 17.74 -1.99 -8.43
CA GLY A 294 18.33 -1.76 -9.74
C GLY A 294 18.18 -2.96 -10.70
N GLN A 295 18.44 -4.17 -10.22
CA GLN A 295 18.24 -5.42 -10.97
C GLN A 295 16.77 -5.59 -11.37
N GLN A 296 15.85 -5.31 -10.45
CA GLN A 296 14.41 -5.41 -10.72
C GLN A 296 13.97 -4.39 -11.78
N CYS A 297 14.51 -3.17 -11.73
CA CYS A 297 14.31 -2.17 -12.77
C CYS A 297 14.93 -2.61 -14.12
N ALA A 298 16.11 -3.24 -14.12
CA ALA A 298 16.81 -3.62 -15.35
C ALA A 298 16.17 -4.76 -16.13
N ARG A 299 15.30 -5.58 -15.52
CA ARG A 299 14.63 -6.73 -16.17
C ARG A 299 13.91 -6.40 -17.48
N ARG A 300 13.43 -5.17 -17.62
CA ARG A 300 12.80 -4.66 -18.85
C ARG A 300 13.51 -3.38 -19.26
N PRO A 301 14.46 -3.47 -20.20
CA PRO A 301 15.23 -2.32 -20.65
C PRO A 301 14.31 -1.25 -21.23
N LEU A 302 14.60 0.01 -20.91
CA LEU A 302 13.88 1.18 -21.41
C LEU A 302 14.89 2.20 -21.95
N PRO A 303 14.47 3.15 -22.81
CA PRO A 303 15.31 4.30 -23.13
C PRO A 303 15.73 5.03 -21.84
N LEU A 304 16.84 5.77 -21.90
CA LEU A 304 17.50 6.35 -20.72
C LEU A 304 16.51 7.08 -19.78
N LEU A 305 15.74 8.04 -20.31
CA LEU A 305 14.84 8.85 -19.48
C LEU A 305 13.74 8.00 -18.80
N PRO A 306 12.94 7.15 -19.51
CA PRO A 306 12.00 6.25 -18.85
C PRO A 306 12.65 5.24 -17.89
N ALA A 307 13.87 4.78 -18.15
CA ALA A 307 14.60 3.90 -17.23
C ALA A 307 14.92 4.62 -15.91
N LEU A 308 15.37 5.87 -15.98
CA LEU A 308 15.63 6.72 -14.83
C LEU A 308 14.35 7.04 -14.06
N LEU A 309 13.27 7.41 -14.76
CA LEU A 309 11.97 7.69 -14.12
C LEU A 309 11.43 6.46 -13.39
N LYS A 310 11.48 5.27 -14.01
CA LYS A 310 11.10 4.01 -13.36
C LYS A 310 11.87 3.77 -12.06
N LEU A 311 13.20 3.96 -12.08
CA LEU A 311 14.03 3.79 -10.91
C LEU A 311 13.71 4.82 -9.82
N VAL A 312 13.63 6.10 -10.17
CA VAL A 312 13.32 7.18 -9.23
C VAL A 312 11.95 6.99 -8.60
N THR A 313 10.94 6.61 -9.38
CA THR A 313 9.61 6.27 -8.85
C THR A 313 9.68 5.08 -7.91
N ALA A 314 10.41 4.01 -8.26
CA ALA A 314 10.57 2.85 -7.39
C ALA A 314 11.30 3.19 -6.08
N ALA A 315 12.38 3.97 -6.16
CA ALA A 315 13.15 4.43 -5.01
C ALA A 315 12.32 5.35 -4.10
N ALA A 316 11.54 6.27 -4.68
CA ALA A 316 10.64 7.15 -3.93
C ALA A 316 9.54 6.35 -3.21
N LEU A 317 8.91 5.39 -3.88
CA LEU A 317 7.91 4.51 -3.28
C LEU A 317 8.50 3.70 -2.12
N ALA A 318 9.69 3.14 -2.29
CA ALA A 318 10.40 2.42 -1.24
C ALA A 318 10.76 3.31 -0.05
N ALA A 319 11.31 4.51 -0.31
CA ALA A 319 11.65 5.48 0.72
C ALA A 319 10.43 5.93 1.53
N VAL A 320 9.31 6.23 0.85
CA VAL A 320 8.03 6.55 1.51
C VAL A 320 7.54 5.37 2.35
N THR A 321 7.61 4.15 1.83
CA THR A 321 7.21 2.94 2.57
C THR A 321 8.04 2.77 3.85
N MET A 322 9.37 2.89 3.75
CA MET A 322 10.27 2.79 4.91
C MET A 322 10.04 3.93 5.90
N ALA A 323 9.86 5.17 5.45
CA ALA A 323 9.58 6.31 6.32
C ALA A 323 8.25 6.12 7.08
N LEU A 324 7.20 5.64 6.40
CA LEU A 324 5.92 5.30 7.03
C LEU A 324 6.07 4.18 8.07
N LEU A 325 6.82 3.11 7.76
CA LEU A 325 7.13 2.06 8.73
C LEU A 325 7.91 2.59 9.94
N GLY A 326 8.90 3.46 9.71
CA GLY A 326 9.65 4.14 10.78
C GLY A 326 8.77 5.01 11.66
N ARG A 327 7.79 5.70 11.06
CA ARG A 327 6.88 6.58 11.80
C ARG A 327 5.85 5.78 12.59
N ALA A 328 5.39 4.67 12.02
CA ALA A 328 4.43 3.75 12.61
C ALA A 328 5.04 2.93 13.75
N GLY A 329 6.31 2.53 13.63
CA GLY A 329 7.02 1.73 14.62
C GLY A 329 7.60 2.51 15.79
N GLY A 330 7.46 3.84 15.80
CA GLY A 330 7.97 4.74 16.83
C GLY A 330 6.86 5.49 17.57
N GLY A 331 7.21 6.03 18.74
CA GLY A 331 6.29 6.71 19.64
C GLY A 331 6.94 6.97 21.00
N ARG A 332 6.14 7.47 21.95
CA ARG A 332 6.59 7.67 23.33
C ARG A 332 6.47 6.35 24.11
N LEU A 333 7.45 6.02 24.94
CA LEU A 333 7.47 4.80 25.73
C LEU A 333 7.72 5.12 27.21
N GLY A 334 6.66 5.49 27.91
CA GLY A 334 6.69 5.80 29.34
C GLY A 334 7.88 6.67 29.73
N ASN A 335 8.67 6.20 30.69
CA ASN A 335 9.84 6.89 31.22
C ASN A 335 11.08 6.83 30.32
N PHE A 336 11.10 5.94 29.32
CA PHE A 336 12.20 5.90 28.35
C PHE A 336 12.15 7.11 27.39
N GLY A 337 10.99 7.75 27.22
CA GLY A 337 10.83 8.89 26.31
C GLY A 337 10.53 8.45 24.89
N ASP A 338 11.00 9.21 23.91
CA ASP A 338 10.67 8.96 22.50
C ASP A 338 11.55 7.85 21.91
N VAL A 339 10.94 6.97 21.14
CA VAL A 339 11.60 5.86 20.43
C VAL A 339 11.24 5.92 18.96
N GLY A 340 12.23 5.76 18.10
CA GLY A 340 11.98 5.74 16.67
C GLY A 340 13.25 5.85 15.84
N VAL A 341 13.08 6.28 14.61
CA VAL A 341 14.16 6.55 13.66
C VAL A 341 14.19 8.05 13.36
N ASP A 342 15.36 8.58 13.04
CA ASP A 342 15.46 9.96 12.57
C ASP A 342 14.80 10.07 11.18
N GLN A 343 13.59 10.60 11.17
CA GLN A 343 12.77 10.74 9.97
C GLN A 343 13.36 11.71 8.95
N THR A 344 14.18 12.66 9.42
CA THR A 344 14.78 13.67 8.53
C THR A 344 15.83 13.04 7.62
N THR A 345 16.54 12.02 8.11
CA THR A 345 17.60 11.34 7.36
C THR A 345 17.17 9.98 6.81
N PHE A 346 16.26 9.26 7.47
CA PHE A 346 15.96 7.87 7.12
C PHE A 346 15.38 7.69 5.72
N GLY A 347 14.28 8.39 5.40
CA GLY A 347 13.66 8.35 4.07
C GLY A 347 14.61 8.81 2.96
N PRO A 348 15.25 9.99 3.08
CA PRO A 348 16.24 10.45 2.11
C PRO A 348 17.42 9.50 1.93
N ALA A 349 17.94 8.90 3.01
CA ALA A 349 19.02 7.93 2.92
C ALA A 349 18.61 6.69 2.11
N VAL A 350 17.43 6.10 2.39
CA VAL A 350 16.88 4.99 1.59
C VAL A 350 16.79 5.38 0.11
N PHE A 351 16.25 6.56 -0.17
CA PHE A 351 16.11 7.07 -1.54
C PHE A 351 17.47 7.19 -2.25
N LEU A 352 18.46 7.81 -1.60
CA LEU A 352 19.79 8.03 -2.16
C LEU A 352 20.53 6.72 -2.44
N TRP A 353 20.49 5.76 -1.51
CA TRP A 353 21.07 4.43 -1.74
C TRP A 353 20.42 3.73 -2.93
N PHE A 354 19.10 3.81 -3.04
CA PHE A 354 18.34 3.13 -4.09
C PHE A 354 18.50 3.79 -5.46
N VAL A 355 18.56 5.13 -5.52
CA VAL A 355 18.85 5.85 -6.78
C VAL A 355 20.31 5.68 -7.18
N GLY A 356 21.25 5.86 -6.25
CA GLY A 356 22.68 5.79 -6.53
C GLY A 356 23.12 4.40 -6.95
N ILE A 357 23.01 3.41 -6.06
CA ILE A 357 23.43 2.04 -6.34
C ILE A 357 22.49 1.35 -7.33
N GLY A 358 21.18 1.60 -7.24
CA GLY A 358 20.23 1.08 -8.21
C GLY A 358 20.45 1.64 -9.61
N GLY A 359 20.82 2.91 -9.74
CA GLY A 359 21.15 3.56 -11.01
C GLY A 359 22.41 2.98 -11.65
N LEU A 360 23.48 2.83 -10.85
CA LEU A 360 24.68 2.13 -11.27
C LEU A 360 24.37 0.71 -11.76
N THR A 361 23.56 -0.01 -10.98
CA THR A 361 23.14 -1.38 -11.31
C THR A 361 22.34 -1.41 -12.62
N VAL A 362 21.38 -0.50 -12.82
CA VAL A 362 20.60 -0.40 -14.06
C VAL A 362 21.49 -0.15 -15.27
N ALA A 363 22.50 0.72 -15.14
CA ALA A 363 23.45 1.01 -16.21
C ALA A 363 24.33 -0.21 -16.55
N MET A 364 24.85 -0.91 -15.53
CA MET A 364 25.74 -2.06 -15.70
C MET A 364 25.02 -3.33 -16.18
N SER A 365 23.78 -3.54 -15.76
CA SER A 365 22.99 -4.76 -16.07
C SER A 365 22.18 -4.67 -17.36
N GLY A 366 22.39 -3.63 -18.19
CA GLY A 366 21.72 -3.49 -19.48
C GLY A 366 20.28 -3.01 -19.39
N GLY A 367 19.87 -2.37 -18.30
CA GLY A 367 18.53 -1.81 -18.13
C GLY A 367 18.23 -0.58 -18.99
N ILE A 368 19.23 -0.05 -19.70
CA ILE A 368 19.10 1.06 -20.64
C ILE A 368 19.16 0.52 -22.07
N ALA A 369 18.05 0.59 -22.78
CA ALA A 369 17.96 0.21 -24.18
C ALA A 369 18.76 1.21 -25.05
N ARG A 370 19.66 0.69 -25.89
CA ARG A 370 20.30 1.49 -26.93
C ARG A 370 19.26 1.81 -28.01
N ARG A 371 19.13 3.09 -28.37
CA ARG A 371 18.27 3.52 -29.49
C ARG A 371 18.71 2.75 -30.75
N PRO A 372 17.83 2.04 -31.45
CA PRO A 372 18.19 1.44 -32.73
C PRO A 372 18.67 2.56 -33.66
N ARG A 373 19.86 2.38 -34.23
CA ARG A 373 20.44 3.31 -35.20
C ARG A 373 19.46 3.36 -36.37
N ARG A 374 18.84 4.53 -36.62
CA ARG A 374 17.94 4.72 -37.77
C ARG A 374 18.70 4.23 -39.00
N PRO A 375 18.17 3.26 -39.77
CA PRO A 375 18.82 2.83 -41.00
C PRO A 375 19.12 4.08 -41.82
N LYS A 376 20.37 4.22 -42.29
CA LYS A 376 20.73 5.29 -43.21
C LYS A 376 19.76 5.15 -44.40
N PRO A 377 19.04 6.21 -44.81
CA PRO A 377 18.22 6.15 -46.01
C PRO A 377 19.09 5.56 -47.13
N ALA A 378 18.60 4.51 -47.80
CA ALA A 378 19.26 4.02 -48.99
C ALA A 378 19.41 5.21 -49.95
N PRO A 379 20.58 5.39 -50.60
CA PRO A 379 20.72 6.42 -51.61
C PRO A 379 19.59 6.25 -52.63
N GLU A 380 18.92 7.36 -52.92
CA GLU A 380 17.88 7.43 -53.95
C GLU A 380 18.49 6.87 -55.24
N PRO A 381 17.82 5.92 -55.94
CA PRO A 381 18.34 5.40 -57.19
C PRO A 381 18.56 6.57 -58.16
N GLU A 382 19.75 6.65 -58.75
CA GLU A 382 20.07 7.68 -59.73
C GLU A 382 18.99 7.68 -60.83
N PRO A 383 18.48 8.86 -61.23
CA PRO A 383 17.50 8.94 -62.30
C PRO A 383 18.08 8.30 -63.56
N VAL A 384 17.39 7.28 -64.05
CA VAL A 384 17.67 6.70 -65.36
C VAL A 384 17.52 7.83 -66.39
N PRO A 385 18.52 8.09 -67.25
CA PRO A 385 18.41 9.14 -68.26
C PRO A 385 17.21 8.85 -69.16
N GLU A 386 16.31 9.83 -69.27
CA GLU A 386 15.21 9.80 -70.23
C GLU A 386 15.79 9.67 -71.65
N PRO A 387 15.22 8.82 -72.53
CA PRO A 387 15.67 8.73 -73.91
C PRO A 387 15.36 10.05 -74.63
N ASP A 388 16.34 10.53 -75.40
CA ASP A 388 16.27 11.76 -76.21
C ASP A 388 14.95 11.84 -77.01
N THR A 389 14.14 12.85 -76.70
CA THR A 389 13.01 13.24 -77.54
C THR A 389 13.54 13.94 -78.79
N GLU A 390 13.30 13.34 -79.97
CA GLU A 390 13.51 13.99 -81.26
C GLU A 390 12.67 15.28 -81.38
N PRO A 391 13.19 16.34 -82.02
CA PRO A 391 12.48 17.60 -82.12
C PRO A 391 11.29 17.54 -83.10
N ASP A 392 10.18 18.10 -82.60
CA ASP A 392 8.90 18.36 -83.24
C ASP A 392 9.06 19.09 -84.59
N VAL A 393 8.46 18.55 -85.65
CA VAL A 393 8.34 19.23 -86.95
C VAL A 393 6.91 19.74 -87.07
N GLU A 394 6.76 21.07 -87.10
CA GLU A 394 5.52 21.79 -87.33
C GLU A 394 4.80 21.33 -88.62
N PRO A 395 3.47 21.14 -88.62
CA PRO A 395 2.70 21.08 -89.85
C PRO A 395 2.13 22.46 -90.22
N GLU A 396 2.43 22.88 -91.45
CA GLU A 396 1.82 24.02 -92.13
C GLU A 396 0.33 23.78 -92.46
N SER A 397 -0.34 24.91 -92.65
CA SER A 397 -1.77 25.21 -92.74
C SER A 397 -2.52 24.83 -94.04
N VAL A 398 -3.85 25.08 -94.00
CA VAL A 398 -4.92 25.22 -95.04
C VAL A 398 -5.60 23.92 -95.55
N GLU A 399 -6.93 23.79 -95.74
CA GLU A 399 -8.00 24.75 -96.07
C GLU A 399 -9.43 24.16 -95.83
N ALA A 400 -10.34 24.99 -95.28
CA ALA A 400 -11.80 25.21 -95.45
C ALA A 400 -12.93 24.12 -95.60
N LEU A 401 -14.11 24.56 -95.09
CA LEU A 401 -15.55 24.19 -95.34
C LEU A 401 -16.13 23.06 -94.45
N GLU A 402 -17.33 23.11 -93.83
CA GLU A 402 -18.53 23.97 -93.88
C GLU A 402 -19.43 23.64 -92.63
N GLU A 403 -20.23 24.62 -92.16
CA GLU A 403 -21.61 24.54 -91.57
C GLU A 403 -22.06 23.30 -90.75
N THR A 404 -22.66 23.35 -89.54
CA THR A 404 -23.95 24.00 -89.18
C THR A 404 -24.38 23.62 -87.72
N VAL A 405 -25.02 24.58 -87.02
CA VAL A 405 -26.25 24.47 -86.17
C VAL A 405 -26.20 23.98 -84.69
N ASP A 406 -26.66 24.90 -83.81
CA ASP A 406 -27.48 24.84 -82.56
C ASP A 406 -27.19 23.81 -81.44
N ASP A 407 -27.47 24.04 -80.15
CA ASP A 407 -28.22 25.08 -79.42
C ASP A 407 -27.69 25.18 -77.97
N ALA A 408 -28.17 26.21 -77.31
CA ALA A 408 -27.90 26.88 -76.05
C ALA A 408 -27.86 26.08 -74.71
N PRO A 409 -27.46 26.78 -73.61
CA PRO A 409 -26.96 26.24 -72.35
C PRO A 409 -27.87 26.53 -71.14
N SER A 410 -27.45 26.16 -69.92
CA SER A 410 -27.70 26.85 -68.62
C SER A 410 -27.04 26.02 -67.51
N GLU A 411 -26.01 26.43 -66.75
CA GLU A 411 -25.85 27.62 -65.87
C GLU A 411 -27.06 27.80 -64.93
N GLU A 412 -26.95 28.00 -63.62
CA GLU A 412 -25.91 28.66 -62.84
C GLU A 412 -26.25 28.56 -61.34
N SER A 413 -25.23 28.67 -60.49
CA SER A 413 -25.25 29.40 -59.19
C SER A 413 -26.15 28.88 -58.05
N GLY A 414 -25.87 29.06 -56.76
CA GLY A 414 -24.85 29.83 -56.06
C GLY A 414 -25.40 30.23 -54.68
N GLN A 415 -24.55 30.09 -53.66
CA GLN A 415 -24.51 30.86 -52.40
C GLN A 415 -25.49 30.62 -51.23
N VAL A 416 -24.89 30.75 -50.04
CA VAL A 416 -25.33 30.59 -48.63
C VAL A 416 -25.48 32.02 -48.04
N PRO A 417 -26.39 32.39 -47.08
CA PRO A 417 -26.20 32.11 -45.63
C PRO A 417 -27.38 32.18 -44.61
N ALA A 418 -27.11 31.58 -43.44
CA ALA A 418 -27.42 31.95 -42.03
C ALA A 418 -28.86 32.09 -41.44
N GLU A 419 -29.11 31.22 -40.44
CA GLU A 419 -29.61 31.46 -39.06
C GLU A 419 -31.11 31.77 -38.77
N ALA A 420 -31.81 30.86 -38.05
CA ALA A 420 -32.32 31.06 -36.68
C ALA A 420 -33.31 29.98 -36.16
N VAL A 421 -33.24 29.73 -34.84
CA VAL A 421 -34.23 29.21 -33.86
C VAL A 421 -34.33 27.68 -33.56
N ALA A 422 -34.25 27.40 -32.24
CA ALA A 422 -34.12 26.14 -31.46
C ALA A 422 -35.43 25.33 -31.25
N PRO A 423 -35.53 24.42 -30.23
CA PRO A 423 -34.70 23.29 -29.80
C PRO A 423 -35.45 21.94 -29.93
N LEU A 424 -34.76 20.79 -29.84
CA LEU A 424 -35.42 19.49 -29.64
C LEU A 424 -34.90 18.79 -28.37
N GLU A 425 -35.87 18.32 -27.61
CA GLU A 425 -35.84 17.78 -26.25
C GLU A 425 -35.22 16.38 -26.16
N ASP A 426 -34.57 16.13 -25.03
CA ASP A 426 -34.48 14.81 -24.39
C ASP A 426 -35.64 14.73 -23.38
N PRO A 427 -36.33 13.59 -23.21
CA PRO A 427 -36.05 12.89 -21.95
C PRO A 427 -36.18 11.36 -21.97
N GLU A 428 -35.38 10.76 -21.08
CA GLU A 428 -35.61 9.54 -20.31
C GLU A 428 -37.06 9.43 -19.76
N GLU A 429 -37.63 8.22 -19.77
CA GLU A 429 -38.23 7.54 -18.60
C GLU A 429 -39.16 6.39 -19.04
N HIS A 430 -38.80 5.17 -18.66
CA HIS A 430 -39.71 4.03 -18.61
C HIS A 430 -39.63 3.48 -17.18
N PHE A 431 -40.74 3.56 -16.44
CA PHE A 431 -41.21 2.68 -15.35
C PHE A 431 -42.00 3.49 -14.30
N VAL A 432 -43.33 3.44 -14.41
CA VAL A 432 -44.23 3.62 -13.27
C VAL A 432 -45.22 2.45 -13.27
N VAL A 433 -45.34 1.83 -12.10
CA VAL A 433 -46.31 0.80 -11.72
C VAL A 433 -47.37 1.52 -10.91
N ASP A 434 -48.65 1.40 -11.29
CA ASP A 434 -49.75 1.80 -10.42
C ASP A 434 -50.37 0.58 -9.73
N ASP A 435 -50.51 0.79 -8.43
CA ASP A 435 -51.17 0.04 -7.38
C ASP A 435 -52.69 0.25 -7.48
N ASP A 436 -53.48 -0.76 -7.14
CA ASP A 436 -54.89 -0.55 -6.79
C ASP A 436 -55.41 -1.68 -5.87
N GLY A 437 -55.53 -1.35 -4.59
CA GLY A 437 -56.82 -1.41 -3.88
C GLY A 437 -57.36 -2.77 -3.42
N THR A 438 -57.12 -3.11 -2.14
CA THR A 438 -58.10 -3.83 -1.29
C THR A 438 -59.07 -2.79 -0.68
N PRO A 439 -60.33 -3.11 -0.27
CA PRO A 439 -60.70 -4.23 0.61
C PRO A 439 -62.10 -4.85 0.40
N GLY A 440 -62.41 -5.97 1.08
CA GLY A 440 -63.81 -6.43 1.23
C GLY A 440 -63.98 -7.88 1.66
N THR A 441 -64.74 -8.08 2.73
CA THR A 441 -64.90 -9.31 3.51
C THR A 441 -66.18 -10.09 3.15
N THR A 442 -66.25 -11.34 3.66
CA THR A 442 -67.42 -12.21 3.95
C THR A 442 -68.01 -13.19 2.91
N ALA A 443 -68.23 -14.40 3.46
CA ALA A 443 -69.25 -15.43 3.17
C ALA A 443 -69.08 -16.26 1.89
N GLU A 444 -69.36 -17.57 1.80
CA GLU A 444 -69.67 -18.68 2.71
C GLU A 444 -69.65 -19.96 1.81
N ARG A 445 -69.40 -21.13 2.42
CA ARG A 445 -69.47 -22.56 1.98
C ARG A 445 -70.59 -22.98 0.99
N PRO A 446 -70.75 -24.28 0.54
CA PRO A 446 -70.09 -25.56 0.98
C PRO A 446 -69.79 -26.66 -0.10
N ARG A 447 -69.16 -27.77 0.37
CA ARG A 447 -69.31 -29.21 -0.01
C ARG A 447 -68.93 -29.63 -1.44
N ASN A 448 -68.37 -30.80 -1.77
CA ASN A 448 -68.28 -32.19 -1.26
C ASN A 448 -66.92 -32.73 -1.80
N GLY A 449 -66.36 -33.89 -1.44
CA GLY A 449 -66.82 -35.09 -0.76
C GLY A 449 -65.80 -36.20 -1.09
N ASP A 450 -65.73 -37.16 -0.17
CA ASP A 450 -64.83 -38.31 -0.05
C ASP A 450 -64.50 -39.12 -1.32
N HIS A 451 -63.25 -39.60 -1.40
CA HIS A 451 -62.90 -41.02 -1.46
C HIS A 451 -61.45 -41.26 -1.05
#